data_AF-A0A496QVJ0-F1
#
_entry.id   AF-A0A496QVJ0-F1
#
_cell.length_a   1.000
_cell.length_b   1.000
_cell.length_c   1.000
_cell.angle_alpha   90.00
_cell.angle_beta   90.00
_cell.angle_gamma   90.00
#
_symmetry.space_group_name_H-M   'P 1'
#
loop_
_entity.id
_entity.type
_entity.pdbx_description
1 polymer ?
#
loop_
_entity_poly.entity_id
_entity_poly.type
_entity_poly.pdbx_seq_one_letter_code
_entity_poly.pdbx_strand_id
1 'polypeptide(L)'
;MPELKIVSRFDRDKDGLLNELERRAASEFIRKERELENLSVGSYPNPPVKTTYLTDLKRSAGNAVSELIDLYDDKSLRTLYLRFPDSGWFAEMMDFFKTDVEVPADLIIDGRVYAGVGVRFRGSSSYFMVRNSLKKSFSISINHTDNDQRLYGYRTLDLLNGHADNGSAEGEV
;
A
#
# COMPACT_ATOMS: atom_id res chain seq x y z
N MET A 1 -0.88 15.76 -13.58
CA MET A 1 0.16 14.79 -13.95
C MET A 1 -0.48 13.42 -14.08
N PRO A 2 -0.50 12.85 -15.30
CA PRO A 2 -0.95 11.49 -15.56
C PRO A 2 -0.02 10.47 -14.87
N GLU A 3 -0.49 9.23 -14.74
CA GLU A 3 0.31 8.12 -14.24
C GLU A 3 1.47 7.82 -15.21
N LEU A 4 2.68 7.69 -14.69
CA LEU A 4 3.87 7.37 -15.47
C LEU A 4 4.04 5.85 -15.55
N LYS A 5 3.96 5.31 -16.78
CA LYS A 5 4.17 3.88 -17.04
C LYS A 5 5.67 3.58 -17.16
N ILE A 6 6.24 2.94 -16.14
CA ILE A 6 7.67 2.62 -16.06
C ILE A 6 7.96 1.14 -15.90
N VAL A 7 7.00 0.30 -15.50
CA VAL A 7 7.24 -1.15 -15.30
C VAL A 7 7.92 -1.75 -16.54
N SER A 8 7.36 -1.54 -17.73
CA SER A 8 7.91 -2.09 -18.99
C SER A 8 9.33 -1.63 -19.36
N ARG A 9 9.85 -0.57 -18.72
CA ARG A 9 11.22 -0.09 -18.93
C ARG A 9 12.24 -0.79 -18.04
N PHE A 10 11.80 -1.26 -16.88
CA PHE A 10 12.66 -1.83 -15.84
C PHE A 10 12.44 -3.32 -15.61
N ASP A 11 11.34 -3.88 -16.11
CA ASP A 11 11.00 -5.30 -16.11
C ASP A 11 11.95 -6.06 -17.07
N ARG A 12 13.00 -6.67 -16.51
CA ARG A 12 14.04 -7.37 -17.28
C ARG A 12 13.71 -8.84 -17.46
N ASP A 13 13.04 -9.44 -16.49
CA ASP A 13 12.62 -10.84 -16.53
C ASP A 13 11.30 -11.06 -17.29
N LYS A 14 10.60 -9.96 -17.61
CA LYS A 14 9.35 -9.91 -18.41
C LYS A 14 8.19 -10.59 -17.73
N ASP A 15 8.16 -10.57 -16.40
CA ASP A 15 7.05 -11.12 -15.62
C ASP A 15 5.89 -10.11 -15.43
N GLY A 16 6.08 -8.87 -15.90
CA GLY A 16 5.09 -7.79 -15.82
C GLY A 16 5.04 -7.09 -14.46
N LEU A 17 5.90 -7.48 -13.52
CA LEU A 17 6.11 -6.87 -12.21
C LEU A 17 7.55 -6.34 -12.15
N LEU A 18 7.88 -5.62 -11.08
CA LEU A 18 9.26 -5.24 -10.82
C LEU A 18 9.71 -5.96 -9.55
N ASN A 19 10.77 -6.75 -9.65
CA ASN A 19 11.44 -7.33 -8.49
C ASN A 19 12.26 -6.27 -7.71
N GLU A 20 12.87 -6.64 -6.58
CA GLU A 20 13.59 -5.69 -5.72
C GLU A 20 14.72 -4.92 -6.44
N LEU A 21 15.50 -5.63 -7.27
CA LEU A 21 16.62 -5.02 -8.00
C LEU A 21 16.12 -4.05 -9.07
N GLU A 22 15.04 -4.41 -9.76
CA GLU A 22 14.43 -3.58 -10.80
C GLU A 22 13.73 -2.36 -10.21
N ARG A 23 12.99 -2.52 -9.11
CA ARG A 23 12.40 -1.40 -8.38
C ARG A 23 13.45 -0.44 -7.87
N ARG A 24 14.58 -0.93 -7.36
CA ARG A 24 15.68 -0.05 -6.95
C ARG A 24 16.18 0.81 -8.12
N ALA A 25 16.38 0.22 -9.29
CA ALA A 25 16.79 0.97 -10.49
C ALA A 25 15.70 1.96 -10.95
N ALA A 26 14.43 1.56 -10.89
CA ALA A 26 13.29 2.40 -11.25
C ALA A 26 13.13 3.58 -10.28
N SER A 27 13.27 3.37 -8.97
CA SER A 27 13.24 4.41 -7.94
C SER A 27 14.37 5.44 -8.16
N GLU A 28 15.61 4.98 -8.40
CA GLU A 28 16.74 5.88 -8.70
C GLU A 28 16.50 6.73 -9.96
N PHE A 29 15.90 6.14 -11.00
CA PHE A 29 15.49 6.89 -12.20
C PHE A 29 14.44 7.95 -11.88
N ILE A 30 13.37 7.59 -11.18
CA ILE A 30 12.30 8.53 -10.82
C ILE A 30 12.80 9.68 -9.95
N ARG A 31 13.69 9.40 -9.00
CA ARG A 31 14.29 10.44 -8.16
C ARG A 31 15.06 11.46 -9.00
N LYS A 32 15.90 10.99 -9.93
CA LYS A 32 16.64 11.86 -10.87
C LYS A 32 15.71 12.70 -11.74
N GLU A 33 14.67 12.09 -12.32
CA GLU A 33 13.69 12.83 -13.13
C GLU A 33 12.98 13.92 -12.31
N ARG A 34 12.57 13.61 -11.08
CA ARG A 34 11.92 14.59 -10.19
C ARG A 34 12.87 15.71 -9.78
N GLU A 35 14.14 15.40 -9.50
CA GLU A 35 15.18 16.40 -9.21
C GLU A 35 15.37 17.36 -10.40
N LEU A 36 15.43 16.83 -11.63
CA LEU A 36 15.55 17.63 -12.85
C LEU A 36 14.34 18.55 -13.07
N GLU A 37 13.14 18.11 -12.67
CA GLU A 37 11.92 18.91 -12.71
C GLU A 37 11.77 19.90 -11.53
N ASN A 38 12.81 20.03 -10.67
CA ASN A 38 12.75 20.78 -9.41
C ASN A 38 11.58 20.37 -8.50
N LEU A 39 11.10 19.13 -8.64
CA LEU A 39 10.11 18.56 -7.74
C LEU A 39 10.82 18.09 -6.46
N SER A 40 10.15 18.28 -5.33
CA SER A 40 10.70 17.84 -4.05
C SER A 40 10.80 16.31 -4.03
N VAL A 41 12.03 15.80 -4.01
CA VAL A 41 12.35 14.44 -3.56
C VAL A 41 12.36 14.50 -2.03
N GLY A 42 11.21 14.20 -1.42
CA GLY A 42 11.08 14.25 0.03
C GLY A 42 11.98 13.20 0.70
N SER A 43 12.70 13.61 1.75
CA SER A 43 13.27 12.66 2.70
C SER A 43 12.15 12.22 3.64
N TYR A 44 11.55 11.07 3.35
CA TYR A 44 10.48 10.51 4.16
C TYR A 44 11.09 9.55 5.19
N PRO A 45 10.93 9.83 6.50
CA PRO A 45 11.39 8.90 7.51
C PRO A 45 10.60 7.61 7.39
N ASN A 46 11.30 6.48 7.31
CA ASN A 46 10.64 5.19 7.33
C ASN A 46 9.95 5.02 8.70
N PRO A 47 8.66 4.66 8.73
CA PRO A 47 7.98 4.42 9.98
C PRO A 47 8.65 3.26 10.72
N PRO A 48 8.89 3.38 12.04
CA PRO A 48 9.55 2.34 12.79
C PRO A 48 8.70 1.07 12.83
N VAL A 49 9.34 -0.08 12.58
CA VAL A 49 8.70 -1.39 12.74
C VAL A 49 8.57 -1.70 14.23
N LYS A 50 7.35 -1.67 14.76
CA LYS A 50 7.08 -1.82 16.21
C LYS A 50 6.83 -3.26 16.65
N THR A 51 6.65 -4.19 15.71
CA THR A 51 6.23 -5.56 15.99
C THR A 51 6.95 -6.54 15.07
N THR A 52 7.01 -7.82 15.46
CA THR A 52 7.56 -8.90 14.63
C THR A 52 6.46 -9.62 13.86
N TYR A 53 6.83 -10.28 12.76
CA TYR A 53 5.91 -11.06 11.91
C TYR A 53 5.04 -12.03 12.73
N LEU A 54 5.67 -12.85 13.58
CA LEU A 54 4.97 -13.80 14.45
C LEU A 54 4.04 -13.13 15.46
N THR A 55 4.36 -11.91 15.91
CA THR A 55 3.51 -11.16 16.84
C THR A 55 2.24 -10.70 16.13
N ASP A 56 2.36 -10.17 14.92
CA ASP A 56 1.20 -9.71 14.15
C ASP A 56 0.33 -10.88 13.73
N LEU A 57 0.91 -12.00 13.32
CA LEU A 57 0.14 -13.21 13.01
C LEU A 57 -0.68 -13.69 14.20
N LYS A 58 -0.08 -13.75 15.40
CA LYS A 58 -0.79 -14.12 16.63
C LYS A 58 -1.89 -13.12 16.99
N ARG A 59 -1.63 -11.81 16.86
CA ARG A 59 -2.63 -10.76 17.15
C ARG A 59 -3.78 -10.79 16.16
N SER A 60 -3.48 -11.00 14.88
CA SER A 60 -4.45 -11.13 13.81
C SER A 60 -5.36 -12.33 14.06
N ALA A 61 -4.79 -13.49 14.43
CA ALA A 61 -5.57 -14.67 14.79
C ALA A 61 -6.42 -14.48 16.04
N GLY A 62 -5.90 -13.79 17.07
CA GLY A 62 -6.64 -13.53 18.31
C GLY A 62 -7.84 -12.58 18.16
N ASN A 63 -7.81 -11.70 17.15
CA ASN A 63 -8.90 -10.77 16.83
C ASN A 63 -9.66 -11.18 15.55
N ALA A 64 -9.50 -12.43 15.11
CA ALA A 64 -10.08 -12.88 13.85
C ALA A 64 -11.61 -12.82 13.89
N VAL A 65 -12.19 -12.14 12.91
CA VAL A 65 -13.64 -12.12 12.69
C VAL A 65 -14.01 -13.32 11.83
N SER A 66 -15.12 -13.98 12.15
CA SER A 66 -15.64 -15.15 11.41
C SER A 66 -15.59 -14.95 9.90
N GLU A 67 -15.19 -15.98 9.18
CA GLU A 67 -15.11 -15.97 7.71
C GLU A 67 -16.48 -15.92 7.03
N LEU A 68 -17.54 -16.22 7.77
CA LEU A 68 -18.92 -16.10 7.30
C LEU A 68 -19.40 -14.64 7.24
N ILE A 69 -18.71 -13.73 7.91
CA ILE A 69 -19.01 -12.31 7.90
C ILE A 69 -18.29 -11.68 6.71
N ASP A 70 -19.01 -10.94 5.88
CA ASP A 70 -18.42 -10.27 4.70
C ASP A 70 -17.32 -9.27 5.10
N LEU A 71 -16.40 -8.99 4.18
CA LEU A 71 -15.31 -8.03 4.41
C LEU A 71 -15.84 -6.62 4.73
N TYR A 72 -16.98 -6.25 4.15
CA TYR A 72 -17.60 -4.92 4.30
C TYR A 72 -18.81 -4.92 5.24
N ASP A 73 -18.98 -5.95 6.06
CA ASP A 73 -20.02 -5.97 7.08
C ASP A 73 -19.80 -4.84 8.10
N ASP A 74 -20.80 -3.98 8.26
CA ASP A 74 -20.77 -2.75 9.04
C ASP A 74 -20.71 -2.96 10.56
N LYS A 75 -20.93 -4.21 11.02
CA LYS A 75 -20.85 -4.59 12.43
C LYS A 75 -19.51 -5.23 12.77
N SER A 76 -18.60 -5.29 11.82
CA SER A 76 -17.30 -5.92 11.98
C SER A 76 -16.15 -4.93 11.79
N LEU A 77 -15.06 -5.14 12.55
CA LEU A 77 -13.82 -4.40 12.39
C LEU A 77 -12.68 -5.40 12.24
N ARG A 78 -12.02 -5.37 11.08
CA ARG A 78 -10.86 -6.23 10.79
C ARG A 78 -9.59 -5.41 10.87
N THR A 79 -8.53 -6.02 11.40
CA THR A 79 -7.20 -5.39 11.48
C THR A 79 -6.29 -5.97 10.40
N LEU A 80 -5.74 -5.07 9.57
CA LEU A 80 -4.83 -5.41 8.50
C LEU A 80 -3.39 -5.10 8.92
N TYR A 81 -2.51 -6.10 8.81
CA TYR A 81 -1.08 -5.90 9.00
C TYR A 81 -0.37 -6.04 7.65
N LEU A 82 0.29 -4.98 7.20
CA LEU A 82 1.13 -5.01 6.01
C LEU A 82 2.60 -5.19 6.41
N ARG A 83 3.25 -6.18 5.80
CA ARG A 83 4.65 -6.53 6.04
C ARG A 83 5.44 -6.40 4.76
N PHE A 84 6.25 -5.35 4.69
CA PHE A 84 7.17 -5.13 3.60
C PHE A 84 8.51 -5.83 3.88
N PRO A 85 9.15 -6.43 2.85
CA PRO A 85 10.48 -7.02 3.00
C PRO A 85 11.55 -6.00 3.38
N ASP A 86 11.48 -4.80 2.80
CA ASP A 86 12.44 -3.71 3.04
C ASP A 86 11.92 -2.74 4.12
N SER A 87 12.80 -2.35 5.05
CA SER A 87 12.58 -1.26 6.00
C SER A 87 12.37 0.11 5.33
N GLY A 88 12.87 0.27 4.10
CA GLY A 88 12.74 1.42 3.20
C GLY A 88 11.41 1.57 2.48
N TRP A 89 10.46 0.68 2.74
CA TRP A 89 9.21 0.56 1.98
C TRP A 89 8.43 1.86 1.82
N PHE A 90 8.41 2.71 2.85
CA PHE A 90 7.62 3.94 2.78
C PHE A 90 8.23 4.90 1.79
N ALA A 91 9.54 5.13 1.86
CA ALA A 91 10.24 5.96 0.89
C ALA A 91 10.12 5.39 -0.54
N GLU A 92 10.22 4.07 -0.70
CA GLU A 92 10.05 3.39 -1.99
C GLU A 92 8.65 3.62 -2.58
N MET A 93 7.59 3.41 -1.78
CA MET A 93 6.21 3.71 -2.20
C MET A 93 6.03 5.19 -2.55
N MET A 94 6.76 6.09 -1.88
CA MET A 94 6.70 7.52 -2.17
C MET A 94 7.39 7.87 -3.50
N ASP A 95 8.47 7.18 -3.84
CA ASP A 95 9.11 7.29 -5.16
C ASP A 95 8.14 6.83 -6.25
N PHE A 96 7.47 5.71 -6.05
CA PHE A 96 6.51 5.15 -7.01
C PHE A 96 5.14 5.82 -7.03
N PHE A 97 4.92 6.89 -6.27
CA PHE A 97 3.68 7.63 -6.35
C PHE A 97 3.41 8.17 -7.76
N LYS A 98 2.20 7.92 -8.28
CA LYS A 98 1.79 8.18 -9.67
C LYS A 98 2.61 7.42 -10.73
N THR A 99 3.12 6.25 -10.38
CA THR A 99 3.63 5.27 -11.34
C THR A 99 2.72 4.05 -11.37
N ASP A 100 2.95 3.16 -12.33
CA ASP A 100 2.31 1.84 -12.41
C ASP A 100 2.99 0.77 -11.54
N VAL A 101 3.99 1.14 -10.75
CA VAL A 101 4.69 0.21 -9.85
C VAL A 101 3.92 0.08 -8.54
N GLU A 102 3.61 -1.15 -8.17
CA GLU A 102 3.12 -1.51 -6.84
C GLU A 102 4.28 -2.13 -6.04
N VAL A 103 4.38 -1.80 -4.76
CA VAL A 103 5.42 -2.35 -3.87
C VAL A 103 4.89 -3.63 -3.24
N PRO A 104 5.54 -4.79 -3.43
CA PRO A 104 5.10 -6.05 -2.84
C PRO A 104 5.19 -6.06 -1.31
N ALA A 105 4.18 -6.64 -0.67
CA ALA A 105 4.11 -6.88 0.77
C ALA A 105 3.35 -8.17 1.07
N ASP A 106 3.46 -8.66 2.30
CA ASP A 106 2.53 -9.65 2.84
C ASP A 106 1.41 -8.93 3.59
N LEU A 107 0.17 -9.35 3.36
CA LEU A 107 -0.99 -8.92 4.13
C LEU A 107 -1.39 -10.01 5.12
N ILE A 108 -1.45 -9.66 6.40
CA ILE A 108 -1.98 -10.53 7.46
C ILE A 108 -3.33 -9.98 7.92
N ILE A 109 -4.36 -10.82 7.87
CA ILE A 109 -5.73 -10.48 8.26
C ILE A 109 -6.44 -11.75 8.75
N ASP A 110 -7.16 -11.64 9.86
CA ASP A 110 -7.87 -12.75 10.53
C ASP A 110 -7.03 -14.03 10.74
N GLY A 111 -5.74 -13.85 11.03
CA GLY A 111 -4.79 -14.95 11.26
C GLY A 111 -4.29 -15.63 9.99
N ARG A 112 -4.68 -15.15 8.80
CA ARG A 112 -4.23 -15.65 7.49
C ARG A 112 -3.19 -14.71 6.88
N VAL A 113 -2.29 -15.30 6.09
CA VAL A 113 -1.26 -14.58 5.34
C VAL A 113 -1.60 -14.64 3.85
N TYR A 114 -1.63 -13.48 3.21
CA TYR A 114 -1.74 -13.27 1.78
C TYR A 114 -0.40 -12.72 1.30
N ALA A 115 0.43 -13.59 0.73
CA ALA A 115 1.78 -13.22 0.34
C ALA A 115 1.76 -12.42 -0.97
N GLY A 116 2.74 -11.53 -1.13
CA GLY A 116 2.98 -10.82 -2.39
C GLY A 116 1.78 -10.02 -2.91
N VAL A 117 1.06 -9.34 -2.02
CA VAL A 117 0.10 -8.30 -2.39
C VAL A 117 0.83 -7.05 -2.84
N GLY A 118 0.26 -6.30 -3.78
CA GLY A 118 0.83 -5.06 -4.30
C GLY A 118 0.26 -3.87 -3.56
N VAL A 119 1.09 -2.97 -3.05
CA VAL A 119 0.63 -1.79 -2.31
C VAL A 119 1.09 -0.53 -3.03
N ARG A 120 0.17 0.43 -3.23
CA ARG A 120 0.47 1.73 -3.81
C ARG A 120 -0.31 2.87 -3.15
N PHE A 121 0.29 4.05 -3.06
CA PHE A 121 -0.46 5.24 -2.66
C PHE A 121 -1.42 5.69 -3.75
N ARG A 122 -2.60 6.18 -3.34
CA ARG A 122 -3.64 6.73 -4.24
C ARG A 122 -4.09 8.11 -3.80
N GLY A 123 -4.66 8.88 -4.73
CA GLY A 123 -5.28 10.19 -4.49
C GLY A 123 -4.67 11.34 -5.30
N SER A 124 -5.42 12.44 -5.41
CA SER A 124 -5.00 13.69 -6.07
C SER A 124 -4.11 14.54 -5.15
N SER A 125 -3.66 15.70 -5.66
CA SER A 125 -2.54 16.57 -5.24
C SER A 125 -2.37 16.97 -3.76
N SER A 126 -3.22 16.54 -2.83
CA SER A 126 -3.00 16.73 -1.38
C SER A 126 -1.76 15.97 -0.86
N TYR A 127 -1.23 15.01 -1.63
CA TYR A 127 0.01 14.30 -1.34
C TYR A 127 1.21 15.22 -1.02
N PHE A 128 1.31 16.38 -1.69
CA PHE A 128 2.39 17.37 -1.46
C PHE A 128 2.03 18.43 -0.41
N MET A 129 0.75 18.60 -0.04
CA MET A 129 0.33 19.54 1.00
C MET A 129 0.37 18.94 2.41
N VAL A 130 0.26 17.61 2.56
CA VAL A 130 0.43 16.94 3.86
C VAL A 130 1.89 16.48 4.00
N ARG A 131 2.77 17.45 4.25
CA ARG A 131 4.23 17.39 4.08
C ARG A 131 4.91 16.13 4.65
N ASN A 132 4.35 15.45 5.66
CA ASN A 132 4.93 14.26 6.28
C ASN A 132 3.91 13.31 6.96
N SER A 133 2.63 13.31 6.54
CA SER A 133 1.65 12.43 7.21
C SER A 133 1.75 10.99 6.72
N LEU A 134 1.82 10.04 7.67
CA LEU A 134 1.66 8.60 7.43
C LEU A 134 0.21 8.24 7.06
N LYS A 135 -0.76 9.13 7.30
CA LYS A 135 -2.18 8.91 7.00
C LYS A 135 -2.49 9.22 5.53
N LYS A 136 -1.99 8.37 4.63
CA LYS A 136 -2.23 8.44 3.18
C LYS A 136 -3.26 7.39 2.77
N SER A 137 -4.05 7.70 1.75
CA SER A 137 -4.90 6.69 1.12
C SER A 137 -4.01 5.77 0.27
N PHE A 138 -4.25 4.47 0.32
CA PHE A 138 -3.54 3.50 -0.48
C PHE A 138 -4.49 2.42 -1.00
N SER A 139 -4.05 1.75 -2.06
CA SER A 139 -4.72 0.63 -2.69
C SER A 139 -3.85 -0.61 -2.48
N ILE A 140 -4.49 -1.74 -2.20
CA ILE A 140 -3.86 -3.05 -2.03
C ILE A 140 -4.43 -3.97 -3.12
N SER A 141 -3.58 -4.40 -4.04
CA SER A 141 -3.87 -5.41 -5.05
C SER A 141 -3.58 -6.78 -4.44
N ILE A 142 -4.63 -7.51 -4.08
CA ILE A 142 -4.55 -8.84 -3.46
C ILE A 142 -3.96 -9.86 -4.43
N ASN A 143 -4.28 -9.73 -5.71
CA ASN A 143 -3.85 -10.66 -6.76
C ASN A 143 -2.59 -10.19 -7.51
N HIS A 144 -1.69 -9.48 -6.82
CA HIS A 144 -0.54 -8.83 -7.46
C HIS A 144 0.49 -9.84 -8.00
N THR A 145 1.00 -10.72 -7.14
CA THR A 145 1.90 -11.82 -7.58
C THR A 145 1.15 -13.10 -7.92
N ASP A 146 0.04 -13.38 -7.23
CA ASP A 146 -0.83 -14.53 -7.48
C ASP A 146 -2.19 -14.08 -8.03
N ASN A 147 -2.44 -14.34 -9.32
CA ASN A 147 -3.65 -13.94 -10.02
C ASN A 147 -4.95 -14.56 -9.47
N ASP A 148 -4.86 -15.68 -8.75
CA ASP A 148 -6.00 -16.39 -8.19
C ASP A 148 -6.27 -16.01 -6.72
N GLN A 149 -5.32 -15.34 -6.07
CA GLN A 149 -5.46 -14.90 -4.68
C GLN A 149 -6.65 -13.94 -4.50
N ARG A 150 -7.52 -14.24 -3.52
CA ARG A 150 -8.70 -13.42 -3.17
C ARG A 150 -8.78 -13.21 -1.68
N LEU A 151 -9.16 -11.99 -1.29
CA LEU A 151 -9.50 -11.65 0.08
C LEU A 151 -11.02 -11.52 0.16
N TYR A 152 -11.71 -12.50 0.76
CA TYR A 152 -13.18 -12.56 0.81
C TYR A 152 -13.85 -12.40 -0.57
N GLY A 153 -13.24 -12.98 -1.63
CA GLY A 153 -13.72 -12.85 -3.01
C GLY A 153 -13.24 -11.60 -3.76
N TYR A 154 -12.63 -10.64 -3.06
CA TYR A 154 -12.14 -9.40 -3.66
C TYR A 154 -10.68 -9.53 -4.15
N ARG A 155 -10.37 -8.82 -5.23
CA ARG A 155 -9.03 -8.71 -5.83
C ARG A 155 -8.26 -7.47 -5.40
N THR A 156 -8.98 -6.43 -5.00
CA THR A 156 -8.41 -5.14 -4.65
C THR A 156 -9.12 -4.60 -3.43
N LEU A 157 -8.37 -3.99 -2.53
CA LEU A 157 -8.88 -3.28 -1.37
C LEU A 157 -8.38 -1.83 -1.41
N ASP A 158 -9.30 -0.90 -1.37
CA ASP A 158 -8.99 0.53 -1.33
C ASP A 158 -9.21 1.08 0.07
N LEU A 159 -8.15 1.60 0.68
CA LEU A 159 -8.20 2.19 2.02
C LEU A 159 -8.10 3.72 1.90
N LEU A 160 -9.23 4.37 2.13
CA LEU A 160 -9.33 5.83 2.12
C LEU A 160 -8.97 6.38 3.51
N ASN A 161 -8.21 7.47 3.53
CA ASN A 161 -7.78 8.12 4.77
C ASN A 161 -8.88 8.95 5.47
N GLY A 162 -10.08 9.05 4.88
CA GLY A 162 -11.21 9.82 5.42
C GLY A 162 -10.87 11.30 5.67
N HIS A 163 -9.85 11.86 5.00
CA HIS A 163 -9.39 13.23 5.30
C HIS A 163 -10.45 14.28 4.96
N ALA A 164 -11.31 14.02 3.98
CA ALA A 164 -12.39 14.92 3.56
C ALA A 164 -13.74 14.62 4.25
N ASP A 165 -13.82 13.62 5.13
CA ASP A 165 -15.04 13.34 5.87
C ASP A 165 -15.14 14.27 7.07
N ASN A 166 -15.93 15.32 6.90
CA ASN A 166 -16.43 16.13 8.00
C ASN A 166 -17.49 15.26 8.67
N GLY A 167 -17.11 14.48 9.68
CA GLY A 167 -18.06 13.77 10.53
C GLY A 167 -18.88 14.74 11.38
N SER A 168 -19.74 15.55 10.75
CA SER A 168 -20.88 16.14 11.45
C SER A 168 -21.91 15.03 11.56
N ALA A 169 -21.92 14.35 12.70
CA ALA A 169 -23.10 13.65 13.14
C ALA A 169 -24.18 14.72 13.41
N GLU A 170 -24.94 15.10 12.38
CA GLU A 170 -26.22 15.76 12.60
C GLU A 170 -27.22 14.68 12.97
N GLY A 171 -27.35 14.45 14.27
CA GLY A 171 -28.55 13.86 14.82
C GLY A 171 -29.65 14.92 14.77
N GLU A 172 -30.59 14.79 13.84
CA GLU A 172 -31.91 15.38 14.03
C GLU A 172 -32.64 14.55 15.10
N VAL A 173 -32.98 15.23 16.21
CA VAL A 173 -33.99 14.82 17.18
C VAL A 173 -35.35 15.31 16.75
#